data_AF-A0A497SQC9-F1
#
_entry.id   AF-A0A497SQC9-F1
#
_cell.length_a   1.000
_cell.length_b   1.000
_cell.length_c   1.000
_cell.angle_alpha   90.00
_cell.angle_beta   90.00
_cell.angle_gamma   90.00
#
_symmetry.space_group_name_H-M   'P 1'
#
loop_
_entity.id
_entity.type
_entity.pdbx_description
1 polymer ?
#
loop_
_entity_poly.entity_id
_entity_poly.type
_entity_poly.pdbx_seq_one_letter_code
_entity_poly.pdbx_strand_id
1 'polypeptide(L)'
;MIKIGLETHLQLMSKTKLFCGCPTTGSDEPNTRVCETCLGMPGSKPRVNRSVIEMAIKIAKALNCEIADRIIFSRKSYFYPDMSKNFQITQYEIPIAKNGWVEVDFGGYKKKIRIRRINIEEDPAKIVHVGGGITSAKYILVDYNRSGLPLCEIVTEPDIENPKEARIFLQKIANIFEYLGVYDFKSEASMKSDVNVSVDGGNRVEMKN
;
A
#
# COMPACT_ATOMS: atom_id res chain seq x y z
N MET A 1 -10.63 5.85 26.73
CA MET A 1 -10.96 4.93 25.63
C MET A 1 -10.01 5.16 24.48
N ILE A 2 -9.24 4.13 24.12
CA ILE A 2 -8.26 4.17 23.04
C ILE A 2 -8.95 3.78 21.74
N LYS A 3 -8.67 4.49 20.65
CA LYS A 3 -9.10 4.13 19.29
C LYS A 3 -7.90 4.09 18.36
N ILE A 4 -7.79 3.00 17.62
CA ILE A 4 -6.71 2.72 16.69
C ILE A 4 -7.31 2.49 15.29
N GLY A 5 -6.79 3.21 14.31
CA GLY A 5 -7.01 2.97 12.88
C GLY A 5 -5.70 2.55 12.22
N LEU A 6 -5.79 1.69 11.21
CA LEU A 6 -4.63 1.18 10.47
C LEU A 6 -4.72 1.60 9.01
N GLU A 7 -3.59 2.01 8.46
CA GLU A 7 -3.38 2.25 7.04
C GLU A 7 -2.32 1.28 6.55
N THR A 8 -2.76 0.18 5.96
CA THR A 8 -1.91 -0.94 5.55
C THR A 8 -1.64 -0.89 4.04
N HIS A 9 -0.38 -0.73 3.66
CA HIS A 9 0.08 -0.83 2.28
C HIS A 9 0.60 -2.25 2.01
N LEU A 10 -0.01 -2.91 1.03
CA LEU A 10 0.36 -4.24 0.55
C LEU A 10 0.94 -4.15 -0.86
N GLN A 11 2.17 -4.63 -1.06
CA GLN A 11 2.75 -4.82 -2.38
C GLN A 11 2.13 -6.05 -3.06
N LEU A 12 1.48 -5.87 -4.21
CA LEU A 12 0.79 -6.94 -4.93
C LEU A 12 1.76 -7.72 -5.83
N MET A 13 1.69 -9.05 -5.78
CA MET A 13 2.56 -9.98 -6.53
C MET A 13 2.19 -10.14 -8.01
N SER A 14 2.07 -9.03 -8.74
CA SER A 14 1.89 -9.06 -10.20
C SER A 14 3.23 -9.24 -10.92
N LYS A 15 3.22 -9.67 -12.19
CA LYS A 15 4.44 -9.87 -12.99
C LYS A 15 5.06 -8.56 -13.48
N THR A 16 4.24 -7.55 -13.75
CA THR A 16 4.65 -6.25 -14.29
C THR A 16 4.14 -5.11 -13.43
N LYS A 17 4.81 -3.97 -13.46
CA LYS A 17 4.44 -2.76 -12.70
C LYS A 17 3.00 -2.30 -12.95
N LEU A 18 2.50 -1.42 -12.10
CA LEU A 18 1.10 -0.98 -12.13
C LEU A 18 0.73 -0.25 -13.42
N PHE A 19 1.63 0.59 -13.93
CA PHE A 19 1.37 1.47 -15.06
C PHE A 19 2.27 1.25 -16.28
N CYS A 20 3.15 0.24 -16.26
CA CYS A 20 4.05 -0.08 -17.35
C CYS A 20 4.40 -1.58 -17.40
N GLY A 21 5.12 -1.99 -18.45
CA GLY A 21 5.48 -3.40 -18.68
C GLY A 21 6.74 -3.88 -17.94
N CYS A 22 7.44 -3.03 -17.18
CA CYS A 22 8.64 -3.44 -16.46
C CYS A 22 8.32 -4.53 -15.44
N PRO A 23 9.24 -5.48 -15.21
CA PRO A 23 9.02 -6.57 -14.26
C PRO A 23 9.05 -6.06 -12.81
N THR A 24 8.29 -6.70 -11.94
CA THR A 24 8.25 -6.40 -10.50
C THR A 24 9.33 -7.11 -9.68
N THR A 25 9.89 -8.19 -10.23
CA THR A 25 11.00 -8.99 -9.68
C THR A 25 12.10 -9.12 -10.75
N GLY A 26 13.32 -9.51 -10.36
CA GLY A 26 14.43 -9.64 -11.30
C GLY A 26 15.75 -9.19 -10.67
N SER A 27 16.62 -8.56 -11.47
CA SER A 27 17.91 -8.07 -10.99
C SER A 27 17.76 -7.06 -9.84
N ASP A 28 18.67 -7.19 -8.87
CA ASP A 28 18.87 -6.24 -7.77
C ASP A 28 19.85 -5.12 -8.14
N GLU A 29 20.45 -5.17 -9.33
CA GLU A 29 21.25 -4.05 -9.83
C GLU A 29 20.38 -2.79 -9.96
N PRO A 30 20.80 -1.65 -9.38
CA PRO A 30 20.00 -0.43 -9.36
C PRO A 30 19.58 0.04 -10.76
N ASN A 31 18.35 0.51 -10.88
CA ASN A 31 17.80 1.12 -12.10
C ASN A 31 17.82 0.21 -13.36
N THR A 32 17.70 -1.11 -13.18
CA THR A 32 17.64 -2.08 -14.30
C THR A 32 16.21 -2.46 -14.69
N ARG A 33 15.25 -2.32 -13.77
CA ARG A 33 13.82 -2.64 -13.96
C ARG A 33 13.00 -1.38 -14.22
N VAL A 34 13.46 -0.55 -15.15
CA VAL A 34 12.89 0.79 -15.41
C VAL A 34 12.52 0.99 -16.88
N CYS A 35 11.68 1.98 -17.15
CA CYS A 35 11.32 2.47 -18.47
C CYS A 35 10.91 3.95 -18.38
N GLU A 36 10.65 4.57 -19.51
CA GLU A 36 10.23 5.96 -19.67
C GLU A 36 8.99 6.28 -18.82
N THR A 37 8.07 5.32 -18.66
CA THR A 37 6.81 5.52 -17.92
C THR A 37 7.02 5.54 -16.42
N CYS A 38 7.72 4.56 -15.85
CA CYS A 38 7.95 4.56 -14.39
C CYS A 38 9.01 5.60 -13.97
N LEU A 39 9.89 6.01 -14.90
CA LEU A 39 10.81 7.14 -14.70
C LEU A 39 10.15 8.50 -14.92
N GLY A 40 8.93 8.57 -15.45
CA GLY A 40 8.25 9.84 -15.68
C GLY A 40 8.88 10.70 -16.77
N MET A 41 9.53 10.07 -17.76
CA MET A 41 10.16 10.79 -18.86
C MET A 41 9.13 11.55 -19.70
N PRO A 42 9.51 12.70 -20.30
CA PRO A 42 8.62 13.49 -21.13
C PRO A 42 7.94 12.66 -22.23
N GLY A 43 6.61 12.80 -22.36
CA GLY A 43 5.81 12.11 -23.37
C GLY A 43 5.35 10.69 -22.99
N SER A 44 5.84 10.13 -21.89
CA SER A 44 5.38 8.81 -21.40
C SER A 44 3.92 8.84 -20.93
N LYS A 45 3.22 7.70 -21.04
CA LYS A 45 1.81 7.57 -20.65
C LYS A 45 1.57 6.27 -19.87
N PRO A 46 0.87 6.33 -18.73
CA PRO A 46 0.59 5.14 -17.92
C PRO A 46 -0.45 4.23 -18.59
N ARG A 47 -0.27 2.92 -18.48
CA ARG A 47 -1.27 1.91 -18.85
C ARG A 47 -1.51 0.96 -17.68
N VAL A 48 -2.72 0.97 -17.15
CA VAL A 48 -3.08 0.17 -15.98
C VAL A 48 -2.92 -1.33 -16.22
N ASN A 49 -2.34 -2.01 -15.23
CA ASN A 49 -2.18 -3.45 -15.20
C ASN A 49 -3.47 -4.13 -14.74
N ARG A 50 -4.12 -4.86 -15.66
CA ARG A 50 -5.36 -5.60 -15.41
C ARG A 50 -5.24 -6.60 -14.25
N SER A 51 -4.12 -7.31 -14.14
CA SER A 51 -3.94 -8.32 -13.09
C SER A 51 -3.96 -7.70 -11.69
N VAL A 52 -3.47 -6.46 -11.55
CA VAL A 52 -3.48 -5.73 -10.28
C VAL A 52 -4.91 -5.37 -9.89
N ILE A 53 -5.73 -4.91 -10.84
CA ILE A 53 -7.15 -4.64 -10.61
C ILE A 53 -7.88 -5.91 -10.15
N GLU A 54 -7.64 -7.04 -10.81
CA GLU A 54 -8.25 -8.32 -10.44
C GLU A 54 -7.84 -8.79 -9.03
N MET A 55 -6.57 -8.60 -8.64
CA MET A 55 -6.08 -8.90 -7.28
C MET A 55 -6.76 -8.00 -6.23
N ALA A 56 -6.85 -6.70 -6.48
CA ALA A 56 -7.51 -5.77 -5.57
C ALA A 56 -9.02 -6.03 -5.43
N ILE A 57 -9.70 -6.44 -6.51
CA ILE A 57 -11.10 -6.89 -6.45
C ILE A 57 -11.25 -8.16 -5.61
N LYS A 58 -10.32 -9.13 -5.73
CA LYS A 58 -10.31 -10.32 -4.87
C LYS A 58 -10.17 -9.94 -3.40
N ILE A 59 -9.24 -9.04 -3.08
CA ILE A 59 -9.07 -8.49 -1.74
C ILE A 59 -10.37 -7.84 -1.27
N ALA A 60 -10.96 -6.95 -2.06
CA ALA A 60 -12.20 -6.28 -1.71
C ALA A 60 -13.34 -7.25 -1.36
N LYS A 61 -13.53 -8.30 -2.17
CA LYS A 61 -14.53 -9.35 -1.89
C LYS A 61 -14.23 -10.11 -0.61
N ALA A 62 -12.97 -10.50 -0.39
CA ALA A 62 -12.56 -11.22 0.81
C ALA A 62 -12.72 -10.37 2.09
N LEU A 63 -12.62 -9.05 1.97
CA LEU A 63 -12.82 -8.09 3.05
C LEU A 63 -14.26 -7.53 3.07
N ASN A 64 -15.21 -8.20 2.41
CA ASN A 64 -16.64 -7.85 2.37
C ASN A 64 -16.94 -6.41 1.95
N CYS A 65 -16.10 -5.81 1.11
CA CYS A 65 -16.25 -4.43 0.64
C CYS A 65 -17.23 -4.32 -0.55
N GLU A 66 -17.85 -3.16 -0.67
CA GLU A 66 -18.59 -2.70 -1.85
C GLU A 66 -17.59 -2.26 -2.92
N ILE A 67 -17.61 -2.93 -4.09
CA ILE A 67 -16.73 -2.60 -5.22
C ILE A 67 -17.31 -1.39 -5.98
N ALA A 68 -16.44 -0.47 -6.39
CA ALA A 68 -16.86 0.68 -7.19
C ALA A 68 -17.24 0.28 -8.63
N ASP A 69 -18.32 0.86 -9.16
CA ASP A 69 -18.75 0.66 -10.55
C ASP A 69 -17.80 1.28 -11.57
N ARG A 70 -16.99 2.25 -11.13
CA ARG A 70 -16.02 2.98 -11.95
C ARG A 70 -14.72 3.13 -11.18
N ILE A 71 -13.61 2.97 -11.90
CA ILE A 71 -12.27 3.17 -11.36
C ILE A 71 -11.75 4.52 -11.87
N ILE A 72 -11.38 5.39 -10.94
CA ILE A 72 -10.71 6.67 -11.23
C ILE A 72 -9.35 6.65 -10.54
N PHE A 73 -8.33 7.09 -11.26
CA PHE A 73 -7.00 7.34 -10.71
C PHE A 73 -6.78 8.84 -10.61
N SER A 74 -6.16 9.25 -9.52
CA SER A 74 -5.90 10.63 -9.13
C SER A 74 -4.39 10.85 -9.02
N ARG A 75 -3.94 12.11 -9.11
CA ARG A 75 -2.53 12.46 -8.92
C ARG A 75 -2.35 13.10 -7.55
N LYS A 76 -1.61 12.43 -6.67
CA LYS A 76 -1.16 12.99 -5.40
C LYS A 76 0.18 13.69 -5.65
N SER A 77 0.15 14.99 -5.86
CA SER A 77 1.33 15.79 -6.20
C SER A 77 2.20 16.07 -4.98
N TYR A 78 3.48 15.73 -5.05
CA TYR A 78 4.50 16.06 -4.06
C TYR A 78 5.89 15.95 -4.67
N PHE A 79 6.84 16.73 -4.15
CA PHE A 79 8.21 16.76 -4.65
C PHE A 79 9.11 16.00 -3.68
N TYR A 80 9.61 14.85 -4.13
CA TYR A 80 10.60 14.08 -3.39
C TYR A 80 11.47 13.28 -4.36
N PRO A 81 12.78 13.07 -4.07
CA PRO A 81 13.70 12.46 -5.02
C PRO A 81 13.36 11.03 -5.48
N ASP A 82 12.50 10.32 -4.77
CA ASP A 82 12.03 8.98 -5.13
C ASP A 82 10.78 8.96 -6.04
N MET A 83 10.21 10.13 -6.31
CA MET A 83 9.05 10.31 -7.17
C MET A 83 9.37 11.22 -8.34
N SER A 84 10.02 10.67 -9.36
CA SER A 84 10.50 11.43 -10.53
C SER A 84 9.40 12.19 -11.29
N LYS A 85 8.14 11.73 -11.20
CA LYS A 85 6.97 12.37 -11.80
C LYS A 85 6.50 13.62 -11.05
N ASN A 86 6.97 13.84 -9.81
CA ASN A 86 6.43 14.81 -8.84
C ASN A 86 4.93 14.62 -8.51
N PHE A 87 4.38 13.45 -8.85
CA PHE A 87 3.09 13.00 -8.38
C PHE A 87 3.07 11.47 -8.38
N GLN A 88 2.40 10.92 -7.38
CA GLN A 88 2.05 9.50 -7.31
C GLN A 88 0.65 9.32 -7.91
N ILE A 89 0.51 8.35 -8.82
CA ILE A 89 -0.80 7.91 -9.29
C ILE A 89 -1.42 7.00 -8.22
N THR A 90 -2.53 7.45 -7.63
CA THR A 90 -3.27 6.78 -6.54
C THR A 90 -4.78 6.88 -6.80
N GLN A 91 -5.63 6.67 -5.80
CA GLN A 91 -7.07 6.88 -5.87
C GLN A 91 -7.55 7.75 -4.71
N TYR A 92 -8.11 8.93 -5.01
CA TYR A 92 -8.63 9.83 -3.98
C TYR A 92 -10.15 9.80 -3.89
N GLU A 93 -10.84 10.20 -4.96
CA GLU A 93 -12.29 10.40 -4.99
C GLU A 93 -13.06 9.07 -4.97
N ILE A 94 -12.68 8.15 -5.86
CA ILE A 94 -13.34 6.85 -6.00
C ILE A 94 -12.31 5.73 -5.73
N PRO A 95 -12.29 5.14 -4.52
CA PRO A 95 -11.49 3.95 -4.24
C PRO A 95 -11.96 2.76 -5.07
N ILE A 96 -11.14 1.72 -5.19
CA ILE A 96 -11.60 0.48 -5.84
C ILE A 96 -12.73 -0.20 -5.07
N ALA A 97 -12.72 -0.08 -3.74
CA ALA A 97 -13.79 -0.58 -2.88
C ALA A 97 -13.87 0.19 -1.56
N LYS A 98 -15.03 0.11 -0.90
CA LYS A 98 -15.30 0.79 0.39
C LYS A 98 -16.26 -0.02 1.27
N ASN A 99 -16.47 0.44 2.50
CA ASN A 99 -17.52 -0.07 3.40
C ASN A 99 -17.46 -1.59 3.67
N GLY A 100 -16.24 -2.12 3.87
CA GLY A 100 -16.05 -3.53 4.18
C GLY A 100 -15.95 -3.83 5.67
N TRP A 101 -15.67 -5.09 5.99
CA TRP A 101 -15.37 -5.53 7.34
C TRP A 101 -14.71 -6.91 7.35
N VAL A 102 -13.96 -7.17 8.42
CA VAL A 102 -13.38 -8.48 8.72
C VAL A 102 -13.80 -8.88 10.13
N GLU A 103 -14.41 -10.06 10.27
CA GLU A 103 -14.63 -10.65 11.60
C GLU A 103 -13.34 -11.30 12.09
N VAL A 104 -12.91 -10.89 13.28
CA VAL A 104 -11.69 -11.36 13.94
C VAL A 104 -12.05 -11.98 15.29
N ASP A 105 -11.44 -13.12 15.57
CA ASP A 105 -11.50 -13.77 16.88
C ASP A 105 -10.28 -13.33 17.70
N PHE A 106 -10.52 -12.73 18.86
CA PHE A 106 -9.49 -12.20 19.75
C PHE A 106 -9.20 -13.13 20.95
N GLY A 107 -9.65 -14.39 20.89
CA GLY A 107 -9.41 -15.39 21.94
C GLY A 107 -10.30 -15.15 23.16
N GLY A 108 -11.60 -15.03 22.94
CA GLY A 108 -12.61 -14.84 23.98
C GLY A 108 -13.85 -14.08 23.51
N TYR A 109 -13.72 -13.32 22.43
CA TYR A 109 -14.83 -12.68 21.75
C TYR A 109 -14.50 -12.48 20.27
N LYS A 110 -15.55 -12.32 19.46
CA LYS A 110 -15.44 -11.95 18.06
C LYS A 110 -15.87 -10.51 17.87
N LYS A 111 -15.17 -9.80 16.99
CA LYS A 111 -15.49 -8.40 16.66
C LYS A 111 -15.23 -8.15 15.19
N LYS A 112 -16.10 -7.34 14.59
CA LYS A 112 -15.95 -6.88 13.21
C LYS A 112 -15.13 -5.60 13.20
N ILE A 113 -13.99 -5.63 12.51
CA ILE A 113 -13.19 -4.44 12.22
C ILE A 113 -13.61 -3.94 10.84
N ARG A 114 -14.15 -2.72 10.76
CA ARG A 114 -14.63 -2.16 9.50
C ARG A 114 -13.48 -1.67 8.65
N ILE A 115 -13.59 -1.91 7.35
CA ILE A 115 -12.69 -1.41 6.31
C ILE A 115 -13.35 -0.18 5.70
N ARG A 116 -12.68 0.97 5.83
CA ARG A 116 -13.15 2.23 5.28
C ARG A 116 -13.07 2.22 3.76
N ARG A 117 -11.88 1.91 3.23
CA ARG A 117 -11.60 1.93 1.79
C ARG A 117 -10.41 1.05 1.43
N ILE A 118 -10.37 0.68 0.16
CA ILE A 118 -9.24 0.03 -0.51
C ILE A 118 -8.87 0.87 -1.72
N ASN A 119 -7.60 1.21 -1.86
CA ASN A 119 -7.06 1.96 -2.99
C ASN A 119 -5.98 1.14 -3.71
N ILE A 120 -5.77 1.42 -4.99
CA ILE A 120 -4.59 0.98 -5.73
C ILE A 120 -3.70 2.18 -6.04
N GLU A 121 -2.41 2.05 -5.79
CA GLU A 121 -1.44 3.10 -6.07
C GLU A 121 -0.08 2.56 -6.48
N GLU A 122 0.78 3.44 -7.00
CA GLU A 122 2.16 3.09 -7.34
C GLU A 122 3.13 3.36 -6.18
N ASP A 123 4.10 2.47 -5.98
CA ASP A 123 5.17 2.65 -4.99
C ASP A 123 6.22 3.67 -5.47
N PRO A 124 6.76 4.55 -4.61
CA PRO A 124 7.96 5.33 -4.89
C PRO A 124 9.24 4.49 -5.06
N ALA A 125 10.29 5.11 -5.60
CA ALA A 125 11.64 4.54 -5.66
C ALA A 125 12.25 4.30 -4.26
N LYS A 126 13.34 3.53 -4.19
CA LYS A 126 14.09 3.32 -2.95
C LYS A 126 15.17 4.40 -2.80
N ILE A 127 15.28 4.98 -1.61
CA ILE A 127 16.37 5.90 -1.24
C ILE A 127 17.38 5.18 -0.35
N VAL A 128 18.65 5.31 -0.68
CA VAL A 128 19.78 4.85 0.14
C VAL A 128 20.58 6.06 0.60
N HIS A 129 20.69 6.21 1.93
CA HIS A 129 21.48 7.26 2.56
C HIS A 129 22.94 6.82 2.65
N VAL A 130 23.87 7.65 2.16
CA VAL A 130 25.29 7.32 2.15
C VAL A 130 26.07 8.23 3.10
N GLY A 131 26.93 7.62 3.92
CA GLY A 131 27.77 8.32 4.88
C GLY A 131 27.05 8.77 6.16
N GLY A 132 25.87 8.21 6.46
CA GLY A 132 25.08 8.52 7.64
C GLY A 132 23.67 7.94 7.56
N GLY A 133 22.81 8.33 8.52
CA GLY A 133 21.38 8.05 8.50
C GLY A 133 20.59 9.17 7.83
N ILE A 134 19.26 9.18 8.00
CA ILE A 134 18.35 10.20 7.45
C ILE A 134 18.82 11.63 7.71
N THR A 135 19.37 11.93 8.89
CA THR A 135 19.77 13.29 9.29
C THR A 135 21.24 13.62 9.05
N SER A 136 22.07 12.64 8.69
CA SER A 136 23.53 12.80 8.62
C SER A 136 24.14 12.33 7.30
N ALA A 137 23.33 11.88 6.35
CA ALA A 137 23.78 11.46 5.03
C ALA A 137 24.48 12.61 4.29
N LYS A 138 25.60 12.30 3.63
CA LYS A 138 26.31 13.26 2.77
C LYS A 138 25.60 13.45 1.44
N TYR A 139 25.01 12.38 0.93
CA TYR A 139 24.20 12.34 -0.27
C TYR A 139 23.27 11.13 -0.22
N ILE A 140 22.32 11.10 -1.14
CA ILE A 140 21.42 9.97 -1.35
C ILE A 140 21.67 9.33 -2.71
N LEU A 141 21.45 8.03 -2.80
CA LEU A 141 21.31 7.29 -4.04
C LEU A 141 19.85 6.89 -4.20
N VAL A 142 19.32 7.02 -5.41
CA VAL A 142 17.93 6.66 -5.72
C VAL A 142 17.92 5.47 -6.68
N ASP A 143 17.22 4.41 -6.30
CA ASP A 143 16.98 3.24 -7.12
C ASP A 143 15.50 3.15 -7.51
N TYR A 144 15.23 3.38 -8.80
CA TYR A 144 13.91 3.38 -9.41
C TYR A 144 13.38 1.99 -9.77
N ASN A 145 14.10 0.91 -9.45
CA ASN A 145 13.58 -0.45 -9.60
C ASN A 145 12.21 -0.63 -8.91
N ARG A 146 12.03 -0.05 -7.72
CA ARG A 146 10.77 -0.08 -6.96
C ARG A 146 9.70 0.88 -7.49
N SER A 147 10.09 1.94 -8.18
CA SER A 147 9.13 2.96 -8.65
C SER A 147 8.12 2.35 -9.62
N GLY A 148 6.82 2.48 -9.32
CA GLY A 148 5.76 1.91 -10.14
C GLY A 148 5.29 0.52 -9.72
N LEU A 149 5.86 -0.09 -8.67
CA LEU A 149 5.33 -1.35 -8.14
C LEU A 149 3.87 -1.14 -7.68
N PRO A 150 2.98 -2.14 -7.87
CA PRO A 150 1.59 -2.01 -7.47
C PRO A 150 1.44 -2.17 -5.96
N LEU A 151 0.86 -1.16 -5.33
CA LEU A 151 0.42 -1.19 -3.94
C LEU A 151 -1.11 -1.24 -3.87
N CYS A 152 -1.59 -1.98 -2.87
CA CYS A 152 -2.97 -1.95 -2.41
C CYS A 152 -2.97 -1.34 -1.01
N GLU A 153 -3.57 -0.16 -0.84
CA GLU A 153 -3.74 0.49 0.45
C GLU A 153 -5.09 0.07 1.04
N ILE A 154 -5.10 -0.45 2.26
CA ILE A 154 -6.28 -0.86 3.01
C ILE A 154 -6.37 0.00 4.26
N VAL A 155 -7.43 0.79 4.36
CA VAL A 155 -7.67 1.70 5.49
C VAL A 155 -8.81 1.18 6.34
N THR A 156 -8.62 1.05 7.64
CA THR A 156 -9.68 0.66 8.58
C THR A 156 -10.43 1.88 9.13
N GLU A 157 -11.64 1.66 9.61
CA GLU A 157 -12.23 2.56 10.60
C GLU A 157 -11.50 2.40 11.95
N PRO A 158 -11.60 3.37 12.88
CA PRO A 158 -10.88 3.33 14.16
C PRO A 158 -11.59 2.43 15.19
N ASP A 159 -11.86 1.18 14.80
CA ASP A 159 -12.59 0.19 15.60
C ASP A 159 -11.68 -0.60 16.56
N ILE A 160 -10.37 -0.54 16.38
CA ILE A 160 -9.40 -1.31 17.17
C ILE A 160 -9.15 -0.58 18.50
N GLU A 161 -9.23 -1.30 19.62
CA GLU A 161 -9.21 -0.67 20.95
C GLU A 161 -7.91 -0.89 21.75
N ASN A 162 -7.04 -1.77 21.27
CA ASN A 162 -5.74 -2.03 21.91
C ASN A 162 -4.70 -2.61 20.93
N PRO A 163 -3.40 -2.57 21.27
CA PRO A 163 -2.34 -3.08 20.40
C PRO A 163 -2.43 -4.58 20.08
N LYS A 164 -3.00 -5.39 20.99
CA LYS A 164 -3.17 -6.84 20.76
C LYS A 164 -4.18 -7.09 19.64
N GLU A 165 -5.29 -6.35 19.63
CA GLU A 165 -6.27 -6.40 18.54
C GLU A 165 -5.63 -5.99 17.20
N ALA A 166 -4.83 -4.91 17.18
CA ALA A 166 -4.13 -4.48 15.96
C ALA A 166 -3.25 -5.60 15.38
N ARG A 167 -2.46 -6.26 16.23
CA ARG A 167 -1.60 -7.38 15.82
C ARG A 167 -2.41 -8.55 15.25
N ILE A 168 -3.46 -8.99 15.96
CA ILE A 168 -4.28 -10.13 15.54
C ILE A 168 -5.02 -9.81 14.24
N PHE A 169 -5.52 -8.57 14.09
CA PHE A 169 -6.14 -8.11 12.84
C PHE A 169 -5.14 -8.12 11.67
N LEU A 170 -3.94 -7.56 11.84
CA LEU A 170 -2.89 -7.56 10.81
C LEU A 170 -2.50 -9.00 10.40
N GLN A 171 -2.38 -9.91 11.37
CA GLN A 171 -2.15 -11.34 11.08
C GLN A 171 -3.30 -11.97 10.31
N LYS A 172 -4.56 -11.65 10.68
CA LYS A 172 -5.75 -12.16 10.01
C LYS A 172 -5.79 -11.72 8.53
N ILE A 173 -5.55 -10.45 8.24
CA ILE A 173 -5.57 -9.95 6.86
C ILE A 173 -4.37 -10.48 6.05
N ALA A 174 -3.18 -10.60 6.65
CA ALA A 174 -2.02 -11.19 6.00
C ALA A 174 -2.30 -12.64 5.56
N ASN A 175 -2.90 -13.45 6.44
CA ASN A 175 -3.31 -14.82 6.12
C ASN A 175 -4.36 -14.88 4.99
N ILE A 176 -5.31 -13.93 4.97
CA ILE A 176 -6.29 -13.83 3.88
C ILE A 176 -5.56 -13.53 2.56
N PHE A 177 -4.64 -12.57 2.55
CA PHE A 177 -3.91 -12.17 1.34
C PHE A 177 -2.99 -13.27 0.80
N GLU A 178 -2.35 -14.01 1.70
CA GLU A 178 -1.57 -15.20 1.33
C GLU A 178 -2.48 -16.28 0.72
N TYR A 179 -3.62 -16.57 1.34
CA TYR A 179 -4.58 -17.54 0.81
C TYR A 179 -5.14 -17.16 -0.58
N LEU A 180 -5.31 -15.85 -0.83
CA LEU A 180 -5.73 -15.33 -2.14
C LEU A 180 -4.61 -15.39 -3.20
N GLY A 181 -3.37 -15.67 -2.80
CA GLY A 181 -2.19 -15.67 -3.67
C GLY A 181 -1.79 -14.27 -4.16
N VAL A 182 -2.17 -13.21 -3.43
CA VAL A 182 -1.83 -11.81 -3.78
C VAL A 182 -0.63 -11.29 -2.98
N TYR A 183 -0.23 -12.02 -1.94
CA TYR A 183 0.89 -11.78 -1.05
C TYR A 183 1.60 -13.10 -0.70
N ASP A 184 2.90 -13.07 -0.43
CA ASP A 184 3.67 -14.21 0.08
C ASP A 184 4.71 -13.69 1.09
N PHE A 185 4.65 -14.18 2.33
CA PHE A 185 5.56 -13.76 3.41
C PHE A 185 7.02 -14.15 3.18
N LYS A 186 7.27 -15.13 2.30
CA LYS A 186 8.63 -15.57 1.92
C LYS A 186 9.20 -14.74 0.77
N SER A 187 8.35 -13.97 0.09
CA SER A 187 8.76 -13.14 -1.03
C SER A 187 9.31 -11.79 -0.56
N GLU A 188 9.85 -11.02 -1.48
CA GLU A 188 10.24 -9.62 -1.26
C GLU A 188 9.02 -8.68 -1.17
N ALA A 189 7.80 -9.17 -1.42
CA ALA A 189 6.61 -8.36 -1.30
C ALA A 189 6.44 -7.90 0.15
N SER A 190 6.26 -6.59 0.33
CA SER A 190 6.13 -6.01 1.66
C SER A 190 4.67 -5.71 2.02
N MET A 191 4.34 -5.93 3.29
CA MET A 191 3.13 -5.40 3.93
C MET A 191 3.57 -4.47 5.06
N LYS A 192 3.23 -3.18 4.95
CA LYS A 192 3.57 -2.14 5.93
C LYS A 192 2.29 -1.53 6.45
N SER A 193 2.27 -1.13 7.71
CA SER A 193 1.11 -0.44 8.27
C SER A 193 1.53 0.76 9.09
N ASP A 194 0.95 1.90 8.75
CA ASP A 194 0.97 3.08 9.61
C ASP A 194 -0.18 2.95 10.62
N VAL A 195 0.04 3.51 11.81
CA VAL A 195 -0.88 3.37 12.95
C VAL A 195 -1.36 4.75 13.38
N ASN A 196 -2.68 4.93 13.38
CA ASN A 196 -3.33 6.14 13.85
C ASN A 196 -3.96 5.86 15.22
N VAL A 197 -3.57 6.60 16.26
CA VAL A 197 -4.04 6.39 17.64
C VAL A 197 -4.65 7.66 18.20
N SER A 198 -5.76 7.53 18.93
CA SER A 198 -6.33 8.60 19.77
C SER A 198 -6.75 8.03 21.11
N VAL A 199 -6.68 8.86 22.17
CA VAL A 199 -7.01 8.48 23.54
C VAL A 199 -8.03 9.48 24.08
N ASP A 200 -9.16 8.97 24.57
CA ASP A 200 -10.19 9.76 25.26
C ASP A 200 -10.69 10.99 24.46
N GLY A 201 -10.84 10.82 23.14
CA GLY A 201 -11.27 11.90 22.25
C GLY A 201 -10.21 12.97 22.00
N GLY A 202 -8.99 12.78 22.50
CA GLY A 202 -7.84 13.62 22.21
C GLY A 202 -7.40 13.53 20.75
N ASN A 203 -6.37 14.32 20.43
CA ASN A 203 -5.83 14.43 19.08
C ASN A 203 -5.32 13.08 18.55
N ARG A 204 -5.49 12.88 17.24
CA ARG A 204 -4.94 11.73 16.53
C ARG A 204 -3.43 11.89 16.38
N VAL A 205 -2.67 10.89 16.81
CA VAL A 205 -1.25 10.73 16.54
C VAL A 205 -1.07 9.66 15.47
N GLU A 206 -0.25 9.94 14.47
CA GLU A 206 0.10 9.01 13.41
C GLU A 206 1.54 8.53 13.59
N MET A 207 1.74 7.21 13.61
CA MET A 207 3.03 6.57 13.75
C MET A 207 3.41 5.93 12.40
N LYS A 208 4.46 6.46 11.77
CA LYS A 208 5.05 5.96 10.51
C LYS A 208 6.51 5.54 10.74
N ASN A 209 7.04 4.67 9.88
CA ASN A 209 8.44 4.23 9.85
C ASN A 209 9.06 4.38 8.46
#